data_AF-A0A022Q6I0-F1
#
_entry.id   AF-A0A022Q6I0-F1
#
_cell.length_a   1.000
_cell.length_b   1.000
_cell.length_c   1.000
_cell.angle_alpha   90.00
_cell.angle_beta   90.00
_cell.angle_gamma   90.00
#
_symmetry.space_group_name_H-M   'P 1'
#
loop_
_entity.id
_entity.type
_entity.pdbx_description
1 polymer ?
#
loop_
_entity_poly.entity_id
_entity_poly.type
_entity_poly.pdbx_seq_one_letter_code
_entity_poly.pdbx_strand_id
1 'polypeptide(L)'
;MAGVVNKFFVASIFMCVAPIAILYGFNLNLFPGTTGLSPESTTLWSGVLAVVSVNAVIAWYIYMAMKEPSDKHEPDPKFLADAKASINQSGPTNEVDSLPNRTKRE
;
A
#
# COMPACT_ATOMS: atom_id res chain seq x y z
N MET A 1 -7.25 -13.71 -3.39
CA MET A 1 -7.34 -13.64 -1.90
C MET A 1 -6.20 -14.35 -1.18
N ALA A 2 -5.79 -15.57 -1.56
CA ALA A 2 -4.72 -16.30 -0.85
C ALA A 2 -3.37 -15.54 -0.77
N GLY A 3 -2.97 -14.81 -1.83
CA GLY A 3 -1.72 -14.03 -1.84
C GLY A 3 -1.70 -12.84 -0.88
N VAL A 4 -2.83 -12.14 -0.71
CA VAL A 4 -2.95 -11.01 0.22
C VAL A 4 -2.99 -11.49 1.67
N VAL A 5 -3.67 -12.62 1.94
CA VAL A 5 -3.71 -13.23 3.28
C VAL A 5 -2.31 -13.69 3.71
N ASN A 6 -1.55 -14.30 2.79
CA ASN A 6 -0.18 -14.74 3.09
C ASN A 6 0.76 -13.56 3.40
N LYS A 7 0.71 -12.48 2.61
CA LYS A 7 1.47 -11.25 2.87
C LYS A 7 1.13 -10.64 4.23
N PHE A 8 -0.15 -10.58 4.56
CA PHE A 8 -0.61 -10.03 5.83
C PHE A 8 -0.14 -10.87 7.01
N PHE A 9 -0.19 -12.20 6.87
CA PHE A 9 0.25 -13.14 7.91
C PHE A 9 1.77 -13.05 8.15
N VAL A 10 2.57 -13.03 7.08
CA VAL A 10 4.03 -12.88 7.16
C VAL A 10 4.40 -11.52 7.77
N ALA A 11 3.74 -10.44 7.35
CA ALA A 11 3.97 -9.11 7.90
C ALA A 11 3.60 -9.02 9.39
N SER A 12 2.50 -9.66 9.79
CA SER A 12 2.04 -9.70 11.19
C SER A 12 3.04 -10.43 12.09
N ILE A 13 3.54 -11.60 11.66
CA ILE A 13 4.59 -12.34 12.38
C ILE A 13 5.85 -11.48 12.45
N PHE A 14 6.28 -10.86 11.35
CA PHE A 14 7.50 -10.06 11.33
C PHE A 14 7.40 -8.85 12.27
N MET A 15 6.25 -8.17 12.28
CA MET A 15 5.99 -7.03 13.17
C MET A 15 6.05 -7.42 14.65
N CYS A 16 5.59 -8.63 14.99
CA CYS A 16 5.60 -9.13 16.35
C CYS A 16 6.98 -9.67 16.77
N VAL A 17 7.60 -10.49 15.92
CA VAL A 17 8.81 -11.25 16.25
C VAL A 17 10.07 -10.42 16.11
N ALA A 18 10.18 -9.53 15.11
CA ALA A 18 11.42 -8.80 14.86
C ALA A 18 11.89 -7.93 16.05
N PRO A 19 11.03 -7.12 16.69
CA PRO A 19 11.45 -6.31 17.85
C PRO A 19 11.89 -7.18 19.04
N ILE A 20 11.17 -8.28 19.28
CA ILE A 20 11.47 -9.22 20.37
C ILE A 20 12.81 -9.92 20.10
N ALA A 21 13.04 -10.37 18.87
CA ALA A 21 14.27 -11.03 18.47
C ALA A 21 15.49 -10.10 18.57
N ILE A 22 15.34 -8.83 18.18
CA ILE A 22 16.41 -7.82 18.30
C ILE A 22 16.77 -7.59 19.78
N LEU A 23 15.76 -7.47 20.66
CA LEU A 23 16.00 -7.32 22.10
C LEU A 23 16.64 -8.56 22.73
N TYR A 24 16.13 -9.73 22.38
CA TYR A 24 16.64 -11.00 22.90
C TYR A 24 18.08 -11.24 22.45
N GLY A 25 18.40 -10.89 21.20
CA GLY A 25 19.75 -10.96 20.67
C GLY A 25 20.72 -10.02 21.39
N PHE A 26 20.28 -8.81 21.70
CA PHE A 26 21.05 -7.87 22.51
C PHE A 26 21.31 -8.40 23.92
N ASN A 27 20.31 -9.01 24.57
CA ASN A 27 20.45 -9.58 25.90
C ASN A 27 21.38 -10.82 25.94
N LEU A 28 21.40 -11.62 24.87
CA LEU A 28 22.31 -12.76 24.71
C LEU A 28 23.74 -12.38 24.33
N ASN A 29 24.08 -11.08 24.29
CA ASN A 29 25.40 -10.58 23.88
C ASN A 29 25.83 -11.05 22.48
N LEU A 30 24.88 -11.20 21.55
CA LEU A 30 25.19 -11.54 20.15
C LEU A 30 25.96 -10.41 19.43
N PHE A 31 25.97 -9.20 20.00
CA PHE A 31 26.74 -8.08 19.49
C PHE A 31 28.11 -8.02 20.17
N PRO A 32 29.23 -8.23 19.44
CA PRO A 32 30.56 -8.10 20.01
C PRO A 32 30.75 -6.66 20.53
N GLY A 33 30.92 -6.52 21.84
CA GLY A 33 31.04 -5.22 22.53
C GLY A 33 30.01 -4.98 23.65
N THR A 34 28.96 -5.80 23.77
CA THR A 34 27.95 -5.65 24.85
C THR A 34 28.28 -6.46 26.11
N THR A 35 29.20 -7.41 26.03
CA THR A 35 29.58 -8.34 27.11
C THR A 35 30.23 -7.68 28.34
N GLY A 36 30.65 -6.42 28.22
CA GLY A 36 31.29 -5.66 29.31
C GLY A 36 30.39 -4.60 29.96
N LEU A 37 29.11 -4.52 29.57
CA LEU A 37 28.21 -3.50 30.11
C LEU A 37 27.72 -3.87 31.51
N SER A 38 27.65 -2.86 32.40
CA SER A 38 26.97 -3.00 33.68
C SER A 38 25.48 -3.35 33.47
N PRO A 39 24.83 -4.11 34.37
CA PRO A 39 23.41 -4.48 34.24
C PRO A 39 22.47 -3.27 34.04
N GLU A 40 22.78 -2.16 34.72
CA GLU A 40 22.08 -0.88 34.61
C GLU A 40 22.17 -0.31 33.17
N SER A 41 23.37 -0.29 32.60
CA SER A 41 23.63 0.20 31.24
C SER A 41 22.95 -0.69 30.19
N THR A 42 22.97 -2.01 30.40
CA THR A 42 22.32 -2.98 29.49
C THR A 42 20.82 -2.74 29.43
N THR A 43 20.19 -2.45 30.58
CA THR A 43 18.76 -2.15 30.66
C THR A 43 18.42 -0.84 29.93
N LEU A 44 19.19 0.23 30.18
CA LEU A 44 19.03 1.51 29.48
C LEU A 44 19.18 1.36 27.95
N TRP A 45 20.24 0.70 27.50
CA TRP A 45 20.49 0.48 26.08
C TRP A 45 19.44 -0.42 25.43
N SER A 46 18.96 -1.46 26.14
CA SER A 46 17.88 -2.30 25.64
C SER A 46 16.57 -1.53 25.47
N GLY A 47 16.28 -0.58 26.37
CA GLY A 47 15.10 0.28 26.26
C GLY A 47 15.18 1.22 25.05
N VAL A 48 16.33 1.88 24.87
CA VAL A 48 16.58 2.71 23.68
C VAL A 48 16.48 1.87 22.40
N LEU A 49 17.10 0.69 22.40
CA LEU A 49 17.07 -0.22 21.27
C LEU A 49 15.66 -0.72 20.97
N ALA A 50 14.82 -0.96 21.98
CA ALA A 50 13.43 -1.34 21.82
C ALA A 50 12.63 -0.28 21.06
N VAL A 51 12.76 0.99 21.48
CA VAL A 51 12.06 2.10 20.83
C VAL A 51 12.53 2.28 19.39
N VAL A 52 13.84 2.23 19.15
CA VAL A 52 14.42 2.32 17.80
C VAL A 52 13.95 1.15 16.92
N SER A 53 13.95 -0.07 17.48
CA SER A 53 13.54 -1.28 16.77
C SER A 53 12.08 -1.23 16.33
N VAL A 54 11.17 -0.83 17.21
CA VAL A 54 9.74 -0.71 16.87
C VAL A 54 9.54 0.34 15.79
N ASN A 55 10.22 1.49 15.91
CA ASN A 55 10.11 2.56 14.91
C ASN A 55 10.66 2.14 13.53
N ALA A 56 11.76 1.39 13.49
CA ALA A 56 12.31 0.86 12.24
C ALA A 56 11.34 -0.12 11.57
N VAL A 57 10.72 -1.03 12.32
CA VAL A 57 9.72 -1.98 11.81
C VAL A 57 8.48 -1.26 11.28
N ILE A 58 8.00 -0.23 11.99
CA ILE A 58 6.87 0.60 11.54
C ILE A 58 7.20 1.34 10.25
N ALA A 59 8.37 1.99 10.18
CA ALA A 59 8.80 2.71 8.98
C ALA A 59 8.94 1.76 7.77
N TRP A 60 9.49 0.57 7.99
CA TRP A 60 9.58 -0.48 6.97
C TRP A 60 8.20 -0.92 6.48
N TYR A 61 7.25 -1.14 7.39
CA TYR A 61 5.89 -1.51 7.05
C TYR A 61 5.20 -0.43 6.21
N ILE A 62 5.32 0.84 6.61
CA ILE A 62 4.78 1.97 5.85
C ILE A 62 5.41 2.03 4.45
N TYR A 63 6.73 1.86 4.35
CA TYR A 63 7.42 1.81 3.07
C TYR A 63 6.90 0.68 2.18
N MET A 64 6.72 -0.52 2.73
CA MET A 64 6.13 -1.64 1.99
C MET A 64 4.70 -1.34 1.54
N ALA A 65 3.89 -0.70 2.39
CA ALA A 65 2.52 -0.29 2.06
C ALA A 65 2.47 0.75 0.93
N MET A 66 3.43 1.68 0.88
CA MET A 66 3.53 2.64 -0.23
C MET A 66 4.02 2.02 -1.53
N LYS A 67 4.74 0.89 -1.44
CA LYS A 67 5.40 0.25 -2.59
C LYS A 67 4.55 -0.82 -3.26
N GLU A 68 3.45 -1.26 -2.66
CA GLU A 68 2.45 -2.04 -3.39
C GLU A 68 1.85 -1.15 -4.50
N PRO A 69 2.10 -1.46 -5.80
CA PRO A 69 1.44 -0.74 -6.86
C PRO A 69 -0.05 -1.02 -6.69
N SER A 70 -0.83 0.05 -6.51
CA SER A 70 -2.26 0.01 -6.79
C SER A 70 -2.37 -0.48 -8.22
N ASP A 71 -2.63 -1.79 -8.38
CA ASP A 71 -2.89 -2.44 -9.65
C ASP A 71 -3.91 -1.54 -10.32
N LYS A 72 -3.47 -0.74 -11.30
CA LYS A 72 -4.35 0.18 -11.99
C LYS A 72 -5.34 -0.75 -12.66
N HIS A 73 -6.56 -0.76 -12.14
CA HIS A 73 -7.67 -1.42 -12.78
C HIS A 73 -7.78 -0.78 -14.16
N GLU A 74 -7.23 -1.44 -15.17
CA GLU A 74 -7.34 -0.98 -16.54
C GLU A 74 -8.84 -0.95 -16.84
N PRO A 75 -9.41 0.22 -17.18
CA PRO A 75 -10.82 0.30 -17.49
C PRO A 75 -11.10 -0.63 -18.68
N ASP A 76 -12.20 -1.37 -18.60
CA ASP A 76 -12.58 -2.38 -19.60
C ASP A 76 -12.33 -1.83 -21.01
N PRO A 77 -11.52 -2.51 -21.85
CA PRO A 77 -11.23 -2.06 -23.20
C PRO A 77 -12.50 -1.77 -24.01
N LYS A 78 -13.62 -2.41 -23.66
CA LYS A 78 -14.93 -2.12 -24.24
C LYS A 78 -15.46 -0.72 -23.87
N PHE A 79 -15.31 -0.28 -22.62
CA PHE A 79 -15.68 1.09 -22.20
C PHE A 79 -14.79 2.14 -22.86
N LEU A 80 -13.49 1.86 -23.04
CA LEU A 80 -12.58 2.77 -23.75
C LEU A 80 -12.92 2.91 -25.23
N ALA A 81 -13.29 1.80 -25.88
CA ALA A 81 -13.71 1.81 -27.28
C ALA A 81 -15.02 2.58 -27.48
N ASP A 82 -16.00 2.36 -26.60
CA ASP A 82 -17.31 3.01 -26.68
C ASP A 82 -17.23 4.51 -26.37
N ALA A 83 -16.42 4.90 -25.38
CA ALA A 83 -16.16 6.32 -25.08
C ALA A 83 -15.41 7.03 -26.21
N LYS A 84 -14.43 6.36 -26.84
CA LYS A 84 -13.74 6.89 -28.02
C LYS A 84 -14.67 7.00 -29.22
N ALA A 85 -15.57 6.04 -29.43
CA ALA A 85 -16.57 6.11 -30.50
C ALA A 85 -17.54 7.28 -30.29
N SER A 86 -18.02 7.48 -29.05
CA SER A 86 -18.90 8.59 -28.68
C SER A 86 -18.28 9.97 -28.95
N ILE A 87 -17.00 10.17 -28.60
CA ILE A 87 -16.29 11.43 -28.84
C ILE A 87 -16.11 11.75 -30.34
N ASN A 88 -15.93 10.73 -31.17
CA ASN A 88 -15.77 10.91 -32.62
C ASN A 88 -17.10 11.12 -33.34
N GLN A 89 -18.22 10.79 -32.69
CA GLN A 89 -19.55 11.04 -33.22
C GLN A 89 -20.03 12.48 -32.94
N SER A 90 -19.38 13.17 -32.01
CA SER A 90 -19.78 14.51 -31.53
C SER A 90 -18.89 15.67 -32.05
N GLY A 91 -18.61 15.72 -33.36
CA GLY A 91 -18.22 16.99 -34.01
C GLY A 91 -17.83 16.86 -35.49
N PRO A 92 -18.04 17.90 -36.33
CA PRO A 92 -19.13 18.85 -36.42
C PRO A 92 -19.97 18.58 -37.70
N THR A 93 -21.25 18.22 -37.59
CA THR A 93 -22.16 18.36 -38.73
C THR A 93 -22.87 19.69 -38.61
N ASN A 94 -22.26 20.68 -39.25
CA ASN A 94 -22.99 21.84 -39.74
C ASN A 94 -24.03 21.33 -40.76
N GLU A 95 -25.26 21.77 -40.50
CA GLU A 95 -26.34 22.02 -41.46
C GLU A 95 -27.17 20.87 -42.04
N VAL A 96 -28.49 21.11 -41.92
CA VAL A 96 -29.55 20.98 -42.93
C VAL A 96 -30.67 19.99 -42.57
N ASP A 97 -31.83 20.60 -42.32
CA ASP A 97 -33.22 20.15 -42.52
C ASP A 97 -33.58 18.73 -42.04
N SER A 98 -34.52 18.54 -41.11
CA SER A 98 -35.93 18.72 -41.46
C SER A 98 -36.80 18.66 -40.19
N LEU A 99 -37.66 19.66 -40.01
CA LEU A 99 -38.91 19.51 -39.27
C LEU A 99 -39.78 18.43 -39.97
N PRO A 100 -40.51 17.59 -39.23
CA PRO A 100 -41.95 17.62 -39.43
C PRO A 100 -42.75 17.48 -38.13
N ASN A 101 -43.55 18.51 -37.88
CA ASN A 101 -44.98 18.45 -37.58
C ASN A 101 -45.44 17.44 -36.51
N ARG A 102 -45.46 17.88 -35.25
CA ARG A 102 -46.23 17.22 -34.18
C ARG A 102 -47.65 17.78 -34.16
N THR A 103 -48.57 17.13 -34.88
CA THR A 103 -49.99 17.44 -34.82
C THR A 103 -50.52 17.14 -33.41
N LYS A 104 -50.99 18.20 -32.74
CA LYS A 104 -51.72 18.17 -31.47
C LYS A 104 -53.10 17.55 -31.74
N ARG A 105 -53.44 16.44 -31.09
CA ARG A 105 -54.83 15.97 -30.96
C ARG A 105 -55.36 16.40 -29.60
N GLU A 106 -56.46 17.14 -29.65
CA GLU A 106 -57.41 17.40 -28.56
C GLU A 106 -58.18 16.12 -28.19
#